data_AF-A0A0A9YGP2-F1
#
_entry.id   AF-A0A0A9YGP2-F1
#
_cell.length_a   1.000
_cell.length_b   1.000
_cell.length_c   1.000
_cell.angle_alpha   90.00
_cell.angle_beta   90.00
_cell.angle_gamma   90.00
#
_symmetry.space_group_name_H-M   'P 1'
#
loop_
_entity.id
_entity.type
_entity.pdbx_description
1 polymer ?
#
loop_
_entity_poly.entity_id
_entity_poly.type
_entity_poly.pdbx_seq_one_letter_code
_entity_poly.pdbx_strand_id
1 'polypeptide(L)'
;MPYDKPPFPHNDKQIMIQRGELLIGAITKGIVGAAPGSLIHVIFNERGSDEVAKFINGVQRITTYFLYNFAFSVGVQDTVADADTLRQMNDVLIKTRDTVEKIGAAANNRTLSRKAGMTLLQSFEADVNSALNKCREEAAKKALSNVRRTNSFKVMIEAGSKGTDLNICQIAVFVGQQNVAGSRIPFGFRRRTLPHFMLDDYGETSRGMANRGYVEGLKPHEFYFHTMAGREGLIDTAVKTSDTGYLQRKLMKALEDVHAAYDGTVRNANQELIQLIYGEDGLDGARIEGNQLFSLPHLSNKEMTDRYRYEYNDSGSFTSKLGGVYMDPFVRDMLMKDAHSIRVLQSEYDQLLRDRQRTRQIIQMEEKSKLKMNLPVNVGRLIQNARTTMGQRSSLSNLSPLTIIDSVRKLQEDLAQLFPSYHKGYRGSFHNELSHQRV
;
A
#
# COMPACT_ATOMS: atom_id res chain seq x y z
N MET A 1 -21.50 -9.65 -16.80
CA MET A 1 -20.64 -9.43 -17.99
C MET A 1 -19.43 -8.61 -17.54
N PRO A 2 -18.21 -9.16 -17.43
CA PRO A 2 -17.06 -8.45 -16.85
C PRO A 2 -16.12 -7.87 -17.93
N TYR A 3 -16.66 -7.20 -18.95
CA TYR A 3 -15.88 -6.64 -20.08
C TYR A 3 -16.00 -5.12 -20.24
N ASP A 4 -16.42 -4.37 -19.21
CA ASP A 4 -16.56 -2.90 -19.29
C ASP A 4 -15.23 -2.13 -19.33
N LYS A 5 -14.08 -2.82 -19.34
CA LYS A 5 -12.77 -2.21 -19.60
C LYS A 5 -12.09 -2.96 -20.74
N PRO A 6 -11.57 -2.26 -21.76
CA PRO A 6 -10.80 -2.92 -22.80
C PRO A 6 -9.64 -3.68 -22.14
N PRO A 7 -9.40 -4.96 -22.50
CA PRO A 7 -8.33 -5.76 -21.90
C PRO A 7 -6.94 -5.14 -22.14
N PHE A 8 -6.82 -4.29 -23.16
CA PHE A 8 -5.60 -3.58 -23.53
C PHE A 8 -5.81 -2.06 -23.40
N PRO A 9 -5.37 -1.42 -22.31
CA PRO A 9 -5.46 0.02 -22.16
C PRO A 9 -4.44 0.73 -23.05
N HIS A 10 -4.87 1.78 -23.77
CA HIS A 10 -4.01 2.56 -24.68
C HIS A 10 -2.80 3.25 -24.04
N ASN A 11 -2.76 3.35 -22.71
CA ASN A 11 -1.76 4.09 -21.96
C ASN A 11 -0.79 3.20 -21.18
N ASP A 12 -0.82 1.88 -21.41
CA ASP A 12 0.09 0.91 -20.80
C ASP A 12 0.13 0.96 -19.25
N LYS A 13 -0.94 1.47 -18.63
CA LYS A 13 -1.03 1.68 -17.17
C LYS A 13 -1.31 0.41 -16.39
N GLN A 14 -1.76 -0.65 -17.05
CA GLN A 14 -2.00 -1.94 -16.42
C GLN A 14 -0.88 -2.89 -16.78
N ILE A 15 -0.50 -3.73 -15.83
CA ILE A 15 0.49 -4.77 -16.07
C ILE A 15 -0.21 -6.12 -16.12
N MET A 16 0.14 -6.91 -17.12
CA MET A 16 -0.30 -8.29 -17.24
C MET A 16 0.89 -9.17 -17.60
N ILE A 17 1.23 -10.08 -16.69
CA ILE A 17 2.24 -11.12 -16.89
C ILE A 17 1.51 -12.46 -16.87
N GLN A 18 1.66 -13.25 -17.92
CA GLN A 18 1.03 -14.55 -18.04
C GLN A 18 2.05 -15.57 -18.54
N ARG A 19 2.14 -16.72 -17.88
CA ARG A 19 3.09 -17.80 -18.23
C ARG A 19 4.56 -17.34 -18.33
N GLY A 20 4.94 -16.33 -17.55
CA GLY A 20 6.29 -15.76 -17.56
C GLY A 20 6.55 -14.75 -18.68
N GLU A 21 5.54 -14.39 -19.46
CA GLU A 21 5.63 -13.39 -20.53
C GLU A 21 4.91 -12.11 -20.12
N LEU A 22 5.57 -10.97 -20.34
CA LEU A 22 4.96 -9.64 -20.16
C LEU A 22 4.11 -9.32 -21.38
N LEU A 23 2.79 -9.26 -21.21
CA LEU A 23 1.84 -8.98 -22.28
C LEU A 23 1.53 -7.48 -22.40
N ILE A 24 1.40 -6.80 -21.27
CA ILE A 24 1.05 -5.38 -21.18
C ILE A 24 1.78 -4.78 -19.98
N GLY A 25 2.18 -3.53 -20.09
CA GLY A 25 2.57 -2.68 -18.98
C GLY A 25 4.06 -2.38 -18.95
N ALA A 26 4.39 -1.15 -18.57
CA ALA A 26 5.75 -0.75 -18.28
C ALA A 26 6.21 -1.30 -16.91
N ILE A 27 7.43 -1.84 -16.86
CA ILE A 27 8.02 -2.30 -15.60
C ILE A 27 8.53 -1.11 -14.78
N THR A 28 7.95 -0.88 -13.61
CA THR A 28 8.31 0.19 -12.68
C THR A 28 8.71 -0.35 -11.30
N LYS A 29 9.20 0.52 -10.40
CA LYS A 29 9.51 0.17 -9.00
C LYS A 29 8.38 -0.59 -8.29
N GLY A 30 7.12 -0.31 -8.59
CA GLY A 30 5.99 -1.01 -7.97
C GLY A 30 5.97 -2.52 -8.27
N ILE A 31 6.57 -2.94 -9.38
CA ILE A 31 6.54 -4.33 -9.86
C ILE A 31 7.82 -5.08 -9.48
N VAL A 32 8.98 -4.46 -9.68
CA VAL A 32 10.30 -5.10 -9.44
C VAL A 32 10.98 -4.63 -8.17
N GLY A 33 10.36 -3.71 -7.42
CA GLY A 33 10.86 -3.24 -6.14
C GLY A 33 10.30 -4.00 -4.94
N ALA A 34 10.61 -3.49 -3.75
CA ALA A 34 10.21 -4.06 -2.46
C ALA A 34 8.75 -3.74 -2.06
N ALA A 35 7.83 -3.69 -3.03
CA ALA A 35 6.42 -3.49 -2.76
C ALA A 35 5.74 -4.83 -2.41
N PRO A 36 4.73 -4.84 -1.51
CA PRO A 36 3.96 -6.05 -1.23
C PRO A 36 3.20 -6.49 -2.50
N GLY A 37 3.39 -7.75 -2.89
CA GLY A 37 2.80 -8.30 -4.11
C GLY A 37 3.57 -7.94 -5.40
N SER A 38 4.80 -7.45 -5.28
CA SER A 38 5.72 -7.30 -6.40
C SER A 38 6.04 -8.65 -7.07
N LEU A 39 6.56 -8.61 -8.29
CA LEU A 39 6.97 -9.80 -9.04
C LEU A 39 8.02 -10.61 -8.27
N ILE A 40 8.96 -9.95 -7.60
CA ILE A 40 9.98 -10.61 -6.77
C ILE A 40 9.32 -11.37 -5.62
N HIS A 41 8.35 -10.76 -4.95
CA HIS A 41 7.60 -11.40 -3.86
C HIS A 41 6.81 -12.62 -4.35
N VAL A 42 6.18 -12.52 -5.53
CA VAL A 42 5.45 -13.64 -6.15
C VAL A 42 6.39 -14.80 -6.50
N ILE A 43 7.54 -14.53 -7.12
CA ILE A 43 8.53 -15.56 -7.46
C ILE A 43 9.07 -16.22 -6.19
N PHE A 44 9.34 -15.44 -5.15
CA PHE A 44 9.80 -15.98 -3.86
C PHE A 44 8.82 -16.99 -3.28
N ASN A 45 7.52 -16.64 -3.26
CA ASN A 45 6.50 -17.51 -2.68
C ASN A 45 6.16 -18.75 -3.54
N GLU A 46 6.33 -18.68 -4.87
CA GLU A 46 6.02 -19.78 -5.78
C GLU A 46 7.19 -20.70 -6.09
N ARG A 47 8.42 -20.16 -6.15
CA ARG A 47 9.61 -20.86 -6.64
C ARG A 47 10.78 -20.85 -5.67
N GLY A 48 10.71 -20.06 -4.60
CA GLY A 48 11.76 -19.98 -3.58
C GLY A 48 12.86 -18.96 -3.87
N SER A 49 13.83 -18.87 -2.95
CA SER A 49 14.92 -17.89 -2.96
C SER A 49 15.86 -18.00 -4.16
N ASP A 50 16.16 -19.23 -4.59
CA ASP A 50 17.19 -19.47 -5.60
C ASP A 50 16.77 -18.96 -6.98
N GLU A 51 15.49 -19.15 -7.32
CA GLU A 51 14.91 -18.63 -8.56
C GLU A 51 14.77 -17.10 -8.52
N VAL A 52 14.50 -16.51 -7.36
CA VAL A 52 14.56 -15.05 -7.19
C VAL A 52 15.97 -14.53 -7.44
N ALA A 53 17.01 -15.18 -6.91
CA ALA A 53 18.39 -14.77 -7.12
C ALA A 53 18.78 -14.86 -8.61
N LYS A 54 18.39 -15.93 -9.30
CA LYS A 54 18.58 -16.06 -10.76
C LYS A 54 17.85 -14.96 -11.53
N PHE A 55 16.60 -14.66 -11.15
CA PHE A 55 15.81 -13.61 -11.78
C PHE A 55 16.46 -12.23 -11.63
N ILE A 56 16.85 -11.85 -10.41
CA ILE A 56 17.52 -10.56 -10.13
C ILE A 56 18.81 -10.45 -10.95
N ASN A 57 19.64 -11.49 -10.95
CA ASN A 57 20.88 -11.52 -11.72
C ASN A 57 20.62 -11.40 -13.24
N GLY A 58 19.62 -12.09 -13.77
CA GLY A 58 19.24 -12.04 -15.18
C GLY A 58 18.76 -10.64 -15.59
N VAL A 59 17.85 -10.06 -14.83
CA VAL A 59 17.33 -8.70 -15.07
C VAL A 59 18.45 -7.67 -15.00
N GLN A 60 19.30 -7.73 -13.97
CA GLN A 60 20.42 -6.80 -13.82
C GLN A 60 21.41 -6.89 -14.98
N ARG A 61 21.75 -8.10 -15.44
CA ARG A 61 22.66 -8.27 -16.59
C ARG A 61 22.09 -7.67 -17.87
N ILE A 62 20.83 -7.98 -18.19
CA ILE A 62 20.18 -7.49 -19.41
C ILE A 62 20.02 -5.97 -19.36
N THR A 63 19.53 -5.44 -18.25
CA THR A 63 19.29 -3.99 -18.09
C THR A 63 20.60 -3.19 -18.05
N THR A 64 21.65 -3.71 -17.42
CA THR A 64 22.97 -3.08 -17.42
C THR A 64 23.56 -3.08 -18.82
N TYR A 65 23.47 -4.19 -19.55
CA TYR A 65 23.92 -4.25 -20.95
C TYR A 65 23.13 -3.29 -21.85
N PHE A 66 21.81 -3.21 -21.67
CA PHE A 66 20.97 -2.25 -22.38
C PHE A 66 21.41 -0.81 -22.07
N LEU A 67 21.54 -0.44 -20.79
CA LEU A 67 21.97 0.90 -20.38
C LEU A 67 23.38 1.25 -20.84
N TYR A 68 24.28 0.26 -20.93
CA TYR A 68 25.62 0.46 -21.46
C TYR A 68 25.61 0.91 -22.93
N ASN A 69 24.70 0.36 -23.74
CA ASN A 69 24.61 0.68 -25.18
C ASN A 69 23.76 1.94 -25.47
N PHE A 70 22.64 2.09 -24.76
CA PHE A 70 21.73 3.22 -25.01
C PHE A 70 22.14 4.50 -24.28
N ALA A 71 22.89 4.36 -23.18
CA ALA A 71 23.26 5.43 -22.24
C ALA A 71 22.04 6.18 -21.65
N PHE A 72 22.19 6.69 -20.43
CA PHE A 72 21.20 7.54 -19.79
C PHE A 72 21.92 8.65 -19.04
N SER A 73 21.50 9.90 -19.25
CA SER A 73 22.14 11.06 -18.65
C SER A 73 21.11 12.10 -18.24
N VAL A 74 21.49 12.95 -17.28
CA VAL A 74 20.68 14.06 -16.76
C VAL A 74 21.52 15.31 -16.89
N GLY A 75 20.98 16.34 -17.53
CA GLY A 75 21.67 17.62 -17.73
C GLY A 75 20.92 18.79 -17.10
N VAL A 76 21.56 19.97 -17.11
CA VAL A 76 20.93 21.23 -16.69
C VAL A 76 19.72 21.55 -17.56
N GLN A 77 19.74 21.18 -18.84
CA GLN A 77 18.59 21.35 -19.75
C GLN A 77 17.31 20.66 -19.24
N ASP A 78 17.42 19.57 -18.49
CA ASP A 78 16.27 18.86 -17.93
C ASP A 78 15.64 19.60 -16.75
N THR A 79 16.32 20.62 -16.22
CA THR A 79 15.85 21.46 -15.10
C THR A 79 15.15 22.74 -15.56
N VAL A 80 15.28 23.10 -16.84
CA VAL A 80 14.73 24.36 -17.37
C VAL A 80 13.27 24.15 -17.75
N ALA A 81 12.38 24.93 -17.15
CA ALA A 81 10.96 24.93 -17.46
C ALA A 81 10.63 25.86 -18.65
N ASP A 82 9.60 25.50 -19.42
CA ASP A 82 9.10 26.34 -20.51
C ASP A 82 8.57 27.68 -20.00
N ALA A 83 8.68 28.74 -20.80
CA ALA A 83 8.26 30.10 -20.43
C ALA A 83 6.77 30.17 -20.03
N ASP A 84 5.90 29.42 -20.69
CA ASP A 84 4.48 29.37 -20.36
C ASP A 84 4.24 28.68 -19.00
N THR A 85 5.04 27.68 -18.66
CA THR A 85 5.01 27.06 -17.33
C THR A 85 5.41 28.10 -16.29
N LEU A 86 6.50 28.84 -16.48
CA LEU A 86 6.94 29.89 -15.56
C LEU A 86 5.88 30.98 -15.37
N ARG A 87 5.18 31.40 -16.43
CA ARG A 87 4.05 32.35 -16.34
C ARG A 87 2.92 31.79 -15.47
N GLN A 88 2.48 30.56 -15.76
CA GLN A 88 1.42 29.90 -14.98
C GLN A 88 1.82 29.72 -13.50
N MET A 89 3.10 29.48 -13.22
CA MET A 89 3.61 29.38 -11.85
C MET A 89 3.59 30.73 -11.14
N ASN A 90 4.04 31.80 -11.81
CA ASN A 90 3.96 33.15 -11.27
C ASN A 90 2.52 33.55 -10.93
N ASP A 91 1.55 33.17 -11.76
CA ASP A 91 0.13 33.40 -11.46
C ASP A 91 -0.33 32.65 -10.19
N VAL A 92 0.17 31.43 -9.94
CA VAL A 92 -0.13 30.68 -8.71
C VAL A 92 0.48 31.35 -7.49
N LEU A 93 1.73 31.82 -7.60
CA LEU A 93 2.42 32.53 -6.52
C LEU A 93 1.71 33.85 -6.17
N ILE A 94 1.30 34.63 -7.17
CA ILE A 94 0.55 35.89 -6.97
C ILE A 94 -0.79 35.62 -6.27
N LYS A 95 -1.57 34.64 -6.76
CA LYS A 95 -2.84 34.25 -6.12
C LYS A 95 -2.66 33.82 -4.66
N THR A 96 -1.55 33.13 -4.38
CA THR A 96 -1.23 32.67 -3.02
C THR A 96 -0.89 33.87 -2.13
N ARG A 97 -0.09 34.80 -2.63
CA ARG A 97 0.23 36.05 -1.92
C ARG A 97 -1.03 36.86 -1.62
N ASP A 98 -1.92 37.04 -2.59
CA ASP A 98 -3.20 37.72 -2.37
C ASP A 98 -4.04 37.03 -1.28
N THR A 99 -3.97 35.69 -1.21
CA THR A 99 -4.68 34.91 -0.19
C THR A 99 -4.07 35.13 1.20
N VAL A 100 -2.74 35.15 1.31
CA VAL A 100 -2.03 35.44 2.57
C VAL A 100 -2.30 36.87 3.03
N GLU A 101 -2.29 37.83 2.12
CA GLU A 101 -2.64 39.24 2.42
C GLU A 101 -4.08 39.38 2.90
N LYS A 102 -5.04 38.65 2.31
CA LYS A 102 -6.45 38.61 2.78
C LYS A 102 -6.57 38.01 4.18
N ILE A 103 -5.84 36.94 4.48
CA ILE A 103 -5.81 36.33 5.83
C ILE A 103 -5.19 37.32 6.83
N GLY A 104 -4.13 38.03 6.44
CA GLY A 104 -3.51 39.09 7.23
C GLY A 104 -4.46 40.26 7.50
N ALA A 105 -5.19 40.72 6.49
CA ALA A 105 -6.19 41.77 6.62
C ALA A 105 -7.34 41.34 7.55
N ALA A 106 -7.81 40.09 7.45
CA ALA A 106 -8.84 39.54 8.34
C ALA A 106 -8.36 39.46 9.80
N ALA A 107 -7.09 39.13 10.03
CA ALA A 107 -6.49 39.14 11.36
C ALA A 107 -6.41 40.58 11.93
N ASN A 108 -5.97 41.55 11.12
CA ASN A 108 -5.89 42.96 11.53
C ASN A 108 -7.28 43.57 11.82
N ASN A 109 -8.28 43.22 11.02
CA ASN A 109 -9.67 43.67 11.19
C ASN A 109 -10.44 42.88 12.26
N ARG A 110 -9.79 41.94 12.97
CA ARG A 110 -10.38 41.07 14.01
C ARG A 110 -11.59 40.25 13.53
N THR A 111 -11.68 39.97 12.22
CA THR A 111 -12.74 39.15 11.63
C THR A 111 -12.34 37.67 11.51
N LEU A 112 -11.08 37.33 11.79
CA LEU A 112 -10.58 35.96 11.78
C LEU A 112 -11.20 35.13 12.92
N SER A 113 -11.82 34.00 12.57
CA SER A 113 -12.38 33.08 13.55
C SER A 113 -11.30 32.17 14.15
N ARG A 114 -11.38 31.95 15.47
CA ARG A 114 -10.48 31.07 16.20
C ARG A 114 -10.88 29.62 15.95
N LYS A 115 -9.93 28.78 15.54
CA LYS A 115 -10.16 27.33 15.41
C LYS A 115 -10.19 26.64 16.77
N ALA A 116 -10.95 25.55 16.88
CA ALA A 116 -11.07 24.79 18.13
C ALA A 116 -9.69 24.36 18.65
N GLY A 117 -9.42 24.60 19.94
CA GLY A 117 -8.16 24.23 20.60
C GLY A 117 -6.93 25.10 20.25
N MET A 118 -7.02 26.05 19.31
CA MET A 118 -5.89 26.89 18.89
C MET A 118 -6.06 28.32 19.38
N THR A 119 -4.99 29.05 19.67
CA THR A 119 -5.05 30.51 19.87
C THR A 119 -5.37 31.24 18.56
N LEU A 120 -5.69 32.54 18.61
CA LEU A 120 -5.95 33.34 17.40
C LEU A 120 -4.71 33.37 16.48
N LEU A 121 -3.52 33.57 17.05
CA LEU A 121 -2.27 33.58 16.29
C LEU A 121 -1.94 32.21 15.69
N GLN A 122 -2.18 31.11 16.43
CA GLN A 122 -2.01 29.76 15.90
C GLN A 122 -3.02 29.46 14.78
N SER A 123 -4.26 29.96 14.89
CA SER A 123 -5.28 29.82 13.85
C SER A 123 -4.84 30.54 12.56
N PHE A 124 -4.32 31.77 12.70
CA PHE A 124 -3.73 32.54 11.61
C PHE A 124 -2.55 31.79 10.94
N GLU A 125 -1.58 31.34 11.73
CA GLU A 125 -0.41 30.60 11.22
C GLU A 125 -0.81 29.29 10.53
N ALA A 126 -1.82 28.60 11.04
CA ALA A 126 -2.35 27.38 10.41
C ALA A 126 -3.01 27.67 9.06
N ASP A 127 -3.78 28.75 8.94
CA ASP A 127 -4.42 29.15 7.68
C ASP A 127 -3.39 29.57 6.62
N VAL A 128 -2.38 30.36 7.02
CA VAL A 128 -1.30 30.77 6.12
C VAL A 128 -0.47 29.56 5.67
N ASN A 129 -0.08 28.67 6.57
CA ASN A 129 0.64 27.44 6.20
C ASN A 129 -0.19 26.53 5.28
N SER A 130 -1.50 26.43 5.50
CA SER A 130 -2.39 25.67 4.61
C SER A 130 -2.41 26.27 3.20
N ALA A 131 -2.51 27.59 3.07
CA ALA A 131 -2.49 28.28 1.79
C ALA A 131 -1.14 28.08 1.04
N LEU A 132 -0.02 28.21 1.75
CA LEU A 132 1.32 28.02 1.17
C LEU A 132 1.58 26.56 0.76
N ASN A 133 1.09 25.59 1.54
CA ASN A 133 1.19 24.17 1.16
C ASN A 133 0.33 23.83 -0.06
N LYS A 134 -0.87 24.39 -0.17
CA LYS A 134 -1.72 24.25 -1.37
C LYS A 134 -1.06 24.81 -2.62
N CYS A 135 -0.43 25.99 -2.50
CA CYS A 135 0.35 26.59 -3.57
C CYS A 135 1.43 25.63 -4.10
N ARG A 136 2.19 25.00 -3.19
CA ARG A 136 3.21 24.00 -3.53
C ARG A 136 2.65 22.80 -4.29
N GLU A 137 1.50 22.26 -3.86
CA GLU A 137 0.87 21.13 -4.53
C GLU A 137 0.32 21.48 -5.92
N GLU A 138 -0.32 22.64 -6.06
CA GLU A 138 -0.83 23.12 -7.35
C GLU A 138 0.30 23.40 -8.34
N ALA A 139 1.38 24.03 -7.86
CA ALA A 139 2.56 24.30 -8.68
C ALA A 139 3.25 23.02 -9.12
N ALA A 140 3.42 22.03 -8.23
CA ALA A 140 4.01 20.75 -8.59
C ALA A 140 3.22 20.02 -9.69
N LYS A 141 1.88 19.98 -9.58
CA LYS A 141 1.01 19.36 -10.59
C LYS A 141 1.12 20.03 -11.96
N LYS A 142 1.08 21.36 -12.00
CA LYS A 142 1.17 22.14 -13.24
C LYS A 142 2.58 22.11 -13.84
N ALA A 143 3.62 22.05 -13.01
CA ALA A 143 4.99 21.92 -13.51
C ALA A 143 5.13 20.60 -14.27
N LEU A 144 4.65 19.49 -13.70
CA LEU A 144 4.79 18.15 -14.27
C LEU A 144 3.93 17.87 -15.50
N SER A 145 2.77 18.52 -15.62
CA SER A 145 1.92 18.39 -16.80
C SER A 145 2.62 18.91 -18.06
N ASN A 146 3.49 19.90 -17.91
CA ASN A 146 4.17 20.55 -19.02
C ASN A 146 5.56 19.96 -19.29
N VAL A 147 6.12 19.15 -18.39
CA VAL A 147 7.41 18.46 -18.63
C VAL A 147 7.25 17.40 -19.72
N ARG A 148 8.11 17.50 -20.75
CA ARG A 148 8.21 16.53 -21.85
C ARG A 148 8.47 15.12 -21.32
N ARG A 149 7.84 14.11 -21.95
CA ARG A 149 8.04 12.69 -21.59
C ARG A 149 9.49 12.24 -21.71
N THR A 150 10.27 12.86 -22.60
CA THR A 150 11.69 12.55 -22.82
C THR A 150 12.64 13.17 -21.80
N ASN A 151 12.14 14.02 -20.90
CA ASN A 151 12.96 14.64 -19.87
C ASN A 151 13.49 13.58 -18.91
N SER A 152 14.79 13.59 -18.65
CA SER A 152 15.45 12.55 -17.86
C SER A 152 14.97 12.50 -16.40
N PHE A 153 14.63 13.64 -15.78
CA PHE A 153 14.05 13.64 -14.42
C PHE A 153 12.67 12.97 -14.40
N LYS A 154 11.84 13.26 -15.40
CA LYS A 154 10.50 12.64 -15.51
C LYS A 154 10.61 11.13 -15.68
N VAL A 155 11.52 10.65 -16.52
CA VAL A 155 11.78 9.21 -16.70
C VAL A 155 12.24 8.55 -15.38
N MET A 156 13.14 9.18 -14.63
CA MET A 156 13.61 8.63 -13.34
C MET A 156 12.49 8.50 -12.31
N ILE A 157 11.60 9.50 -12.24
CA ILE A 157 10.47 9.54 -11.30
C ILE A 157 9.39 8.53 -11.72
N GLU A 158 9.03 8.49 -13.00
CA GLU A 158 8.05 7.52 -13.53
C GLU A 158 8.54 6.07 -13.33
N ALA A 159 9.85 5.82 -13.47
CA ALA A 159 10.45 4.53 -13.14
C ALA A 159 10.47 4.24 -11.63
N GLY A 160 10.44 5.28 -10.78
CA GLY A 160 10.58 5.20 -9.33
C GLY A 160 12.01 4.98 -8.83
N SER A 161 13.00 5.27 -9.68
CA SER A 161 14.42 5.05 -9.37
C SER A 161 14.95 6.06 -8.35
N LYS A 162 14.79 7.36 -8.62
CA LYS A 162 15.22 8.45 -7.75
C LYS A 162 14.43 9.72 -8.03
N GLY A 163 14.17 10.48 -6.95
CA GLY A 163 13.45 11.74 -7.01
C GLY A 163 11.94 11.57 -6.91
N THR A 164 11.29 12.70 -6.66
CA THR A 164 9.83 12.84 -6.57
C THR A 164 9.41 14.06 -7.38
N ASP A 165 8.12 14.13 -7.68
CA ASP A 165 7.43 15.27 -8.27
C ASP A 165 7.82 16.61 -7.63
N LEU A 166 7.96 16.61 -6.29
CA LEU A 166 8.37 17.78 -5.53
C LEU A 166 9.82 18.20 -5.84
N ASN A 167 10.73 17.26 -6.09
CA ASN A 167 12.13 17.58 -6.38
C ASN A 167 12.29 18.34 -7.70
N ILE A 168 11.57 17.94 -8.76
CA ILE A 168 11.58 18.70 -10.03
C ILE A 168 11.01 20.10 -9.79
N CYS A 169 9.90 20.21 -9.07
CA CYS A 169 9.28 21.50 -8.77
C CYS A 169 10.24 22.45 -8.02
N GLN A 170 10.97 21.93 -7.04
CA GLN A 170 11.95 22.71 -6.27
C GLN A 170 13.16 23.15 -7.10
N ILE A 171 13.62 22.30 -8.01
CA ILE A 171 14.74 22.62 -8.89
C ILE A 171 14.32 23.68 -9.91
N ALA A 172 13.22 23.44 -10.62
CA ALA A 172 12.82 24.22 -11.79
C ALA A 172 12.00 25.47 -11.46
N VAL A 173 11.17 25.44 -10.42
CA VAL A 173 10.17 26.49 -10.15
C VAL A 173 10.47 27.25 -8.86
N PHE A 174 10.20 26.64 -7.70
CA PHE A 174 10.42 27.29 -6.40
C PHE A 174 10.61 26.29 -5.26
N VAL A 175 11.45 26.64 -4.29
CA VAL A 175 11.79 25.74 -3.16
C VAL A 175 10.64 25.60 -2.15
N GLY A 176 9.95 26.70 -1.86
CA GLY A 176 8.74 26.75 -1.04
C GLY A 176 8.96 27.20 0.40
N GLN A 177 7.92 27.08 1.22
CA GLN A 177 7.94 27.52 2.61
C GLN A 177 8.95 26.71 3.44
N GLN A 178 9.88 27.42 4.08
CA GLN A 178 10.84 26.85 5.03
C GLN A 178 10.26 26.88 6.44
N ASN A 179 10.24 25.72 7.09
CA ASN A 179 9.73 25.58 8.45
C ASN A 179 10.88 25.25 9.40
N VAL A 180 10.79 25.79 10.61
CA VAL A 180 11.67 25.45 11.73
C VAL A 180 10.81 25.04 12.93
N ALA A 181 11.10 23.89 13.54
CA ALA A 181 10.36 23.33 14.68
C ALA A 181 8.85 23.24 14.45
N GLY A 182 8.43 22.84 13.23
CA GLY A 182 7.02 22.69 12.87
C GLY A 182 6.25 23.99 12.64
N SER A 183 6.93 25.15 12.67
CA SER A 183 6.35 26.47 12.43
C SER A 183 7.09 27.23 11.33
N ARG A 184 6.50 28.30 10.78
CA ARG A 184 7.22 29.22 9.89
C ARG A 184 8.37 29.89 10.65
N ILE A 185 9.37 30.39 9.93
CA ILE A 185 10.58 30.97 10.53
C ILE A 185 10.22 31.94 11.68
N PRO A 186 10.64 31.67 12.92
CA PRO A 186 10.27 32.48 14.07
C PRO A 186 10.96 33.85 14.04
N PHE A 187 10.41 34.81 14.79
CA PHE A 187 11.07 36.10 14.99
C PHE A 187 12.26 35.94 15.95
N GLY A 188 13.46 35.75 15.38
CA GLY A 188 14.71 35.69 16.13
C GLY A 188 15.21 37.05 16.62
N PHE A 189 14.82 38.13 15.94
CA PHE A 189 15.06 39.51 16.38
C PHE A 189 13.79 40.09 17.01
N ARG A 190 13.89 41.27 17.62
CA ARG A 190 12.75 41.99 18.21
C ARG A 190 11.64 42.19 17.16
N ARG A 191 10.59 41.37 17.24
CA ARG A 191 9.38 41.39 16.39
C ARG A 191 9.67 41.28 14.87
N ARG A 192 10.76 40.63 14.46
CA ARG A 192 11.10 40.40 13.04
C ARG A 192 12.05 39.22 12.86
N THR A 193 12.12 38.66 11.65
CA THR A 193 12.98 37.49 11.33
C THR A 193 14.41 37.89 11.02
N LEU A 194 14.62 38.96 10.24
CA LEU A 194 15.92 39.53 9.89
C LEU A 194 15.88 41.06 10.03
N PRO A 195 17.04 41.74 10.21
CA PRO A 195 17.09 43.20 10.33
C PRO A 195 16.66 43.95 9.05
N HIS A 196 16.51 43.23 7.94
CA HIS A 196 16.13 43.72 6.63
C HIS A 196 14.60 43.84 6.47
N PHE A 197 13.83 43.17 7.34
CA PHE A 197 12.36 43.22 7.34
C PHE A 197 11.84 44.24 8.35
N MET A 198 10.63 44.73 8.09
CA MET A 198 9.92 45.61 9.00
C MET A 198 9.48 44.87 10.27
N LEU A 199 9.19 45.64 11.31
CA LEU A 199 8.63 45.09 12.55
C LEU A 199 7.22 44.54 12.28
N ASP A 200 6.92 43.38 12.86
CA ASP A 200 5.64 42.67 12.76
C ASP A 200 5.24 42.28 11.33
N ASP A 201 6.23 42.03 10.48
CA ASP A 201 5.99 41.52 9.13
C ASP A 201 5.71 40.01 9.16
N TYR A 202 4.42 39.65 9.03
CA TYR A 202 3.93 38.26 8.93
C TYR A 202 3.78 37.77 7.47
N GLY A 203 4.24 38.55 6.49
CA GLY A 203 4.23 38.19 5.08
C GLY A 203 4.98 36.89 4.79
N GLU A 204 4.67 36.28 3.65
CA GLU A 204 5.26 35.01 3.25
C GLU A 204 6.79 35.08 3.12
N THR A 205 7.31 36.17 2.54
CA THR A 205 8.75 36.36 2.33
C THR A 205 9.52 36.59 3.63
N SER A 206 8.99 37.42 4.54
CA SER A 206 9.57 37.66 5.86
C SER A 206 9.63 36.39 6.69
N ARG A 207 8.65 35.49 6.53
CA ARG A 207 8.47 34.27 7.32
C ARG A 207 8.98 33.00 6.65
N GLY A 208 9.83 33.10 5.62
CA GLY A 208 10.58 31.96 5.09
C GLY A 208 10.05 31.30 3.83
N MET A 209 9.15 31.93 3.08
CA MET A 209 8.78 31.48 1.74
C MET A 209 9.93 31.76 0.76
N ALA A 210 10.46 30.70 0.14
CA ALA A 210 11.42 30.81 -0.96
C ALA A 210 10.69 30.72 -2.30
N ASN A 211 10.62 31.85 -3.00
CA ASN A 211 9.84 31.99 -4.24
C ASN A 211 10.63 31.60 -5.50
N ARG A 212 11.94 31.36 -5.37
CA ARG A 212 12.84 30.97 -6.45
C ARG A 212 13.21 29.50 -6.39
N GLY A 213 13.41 28.89 -7.55
CA GLY A 213 13.93 27.53 -7.70
C GLY A 213 15.44 27.50 -7.61
N TYR A 214 16.02 26.30 -7.51
CA TYR A 214 17.48 26.15 -7.47
C TYR A 214 18.17 26.60 -8.77
N VAL A 215 17.49 26.52 -9.92
CA VAL A 215 18.05 26.98 -11.21
C VAL A 215 18.17 28.50 -11.27
N GLU A 216 17.17 29.24 -10.79
CA GLU A 216 17.22 30.71 -10.74
C GLU A 216 18.15 31.21 -9.64
N GLY A 217 18.29 30.44 -8.56
CA GLY A 217 19.10 30.76 -7.40
C GLY A 217 18.33 31.55 -6.34
N LEU A 218 18.55 31.18 -5.08
CA LEU A 218 17.86 31.78 -3.93
C LEU A 218 18.37 33.20 -3.64
N LYS A 219 17.47 34.08 -3.21
CA LYS A 219 17.86 35.39 -2.65
C LYS A 219 18.61 35.21 -1.33
N PRO A 220 19.44 36.19 -0.89
CA PRO A 220 20.20 36.06 0.35
C PRO A 220 19.36 35.72 1.60
N HIS A 221 18.18 36.34 1.74
CA HIS A 221 17.26 36.04 2.85
C HIS A 221 16.62 34.65 2.73
N GLU A 222 16.26 34.21 1.51
CA GLU A 222 15.73 32.86 1.25
C GLU A 222 16.79 31.79 1.53
N PHE A 223 18.03 32.03 1.10
CA PHE A 223 19.16 31.16 1.37
C PHE A 223 19.39 31.01 2.88
N TYR A 224 19.39 32.12 3.63
CA TYR A 224 19.55 32.06 5.08
C TYR A 224 18.43 31.24 5.75
N PHE A 225 17.17 31.49 5.40
CA PHE A 225 16.04 30.70 5.92
C PHE A 225 16.09 29.22 5.51
N HIS A 226 16.53 28.93 4.28
CA HIS A 226 16.73 27.57 3.81
C HIS A 226 17.84 26.86 4.59
N THR A 227 18.95 27.54 4.89
CA THR A 227 20.02 26.98 5.73
C THR A 227 19.58 26.76 7.17
N MET A 228 18.71 27.62 7.74
CA MET A 228 18.12 27.39 9.06
C MET A 228 17.30 26.10 9.10
N ALA A 229 16.40 25.91 8.13
CA ALA A 229 15.59 24.69 8.03
C ALA A 229 16.46 23.45 7.74
N GLY A 230 17.45 23.58 6.85
CA GLY A 230 18.41 22.51 6.57
C GLY A 230 19.24 22.11 7.81
N ARG A 231 19.63 23.07 8.64
CA ARG A 231 20.37 22.82 9.88
C ARG A 231 19.54 22.01 10.88
N GLU A 232 18.25 22.28 11.01
CA GLU A 232 17.35 21.48 11.84
C GLU A 232 17.33 20.02 11.37
N GLY A 233 17.17 19.78 10.06
CA GLY A 233 17.19 18.42 9.51
C GLY A 233 18.50 17.66 9.77
N LEU A 234 19.64 18.35 9.70
CA LEU A 234 20.95 17.77 10.03
C LEU A 234 21.07 17.42 11.53
N ILE A 235 20.59 18.31 12.41
CA ILE A 235 20.58 18.06 13.86
C ILE A 235 19.64 16.90 14.19
N ASP A 236 18.43 16.90 13.65
CA ASP A 236 17.43 15.86 13.85
C ASP A 236 17.95 14.49 13.40
N THR A 237 18.66 14.43 12.27
CA THR A 237 19.31 13.19 11.81
C THR A 237 20.35 12.69 12.81
N ALA A 238 21.18 13.58 13.36
CA ALA A 238 22.22 13.21 14.32
C ALA A 238 21.60 12.69 15.64
N VAL A 239 20.58 13.37 16.16
CA VAL A 239 19.89 12.99 17.41
C VAL A 239 19.08 11.70 17.23
N LYS A 240 18.33 11.58 16.14
CA LYS A 240 17.55 10.36 15.87
C LYS A 240 18.44 9.13 15.71
N THR A 241 19.65 9.29 15.16
CA THR A 241 20.58 8.15 14.99
C THR A 241 21.01 7.57 16.33
N SER A 242 21.30 8.40 17.34
CA SER A 242 21.65 7.90 18.68
C SER A 242 20.46 7.25 19.38
N ASP A 243 19.28 7.87 19.31
CA ASP A 243 18.09 7.40 20.03
C ASP A 243 17.53 6.12 19.44
N THR A 244 17.45 6.03 18.11
CA THR A 244 16.96 4.82 17.41
C THR A 244 17.87 3.62 17.66
N GLY A 245 19.20 3.81 17.62
CA GLY A 245 20.15 2.74 17.92
C GLY A 245 20.08 2.26 19.37
N TYR A 246 19.94 3.20 20.33
CA TYR A 246 19.77 2.84 21.74
C TYR A 246 18.45 2.11 21.99
N LEU A 247 17.34 2.59 21.40
CA LEU A 247 16.04 1.94 21.49
C LEU A 247 16.07 0.53 20.90
N GLN A 248 16.68 0.36 19.73
CA GLN A 248 16.87 -0.96 19.12
C GLN A 248 17.63 -1.90 20.06
N ARG A 249 18.75 -1.44 20.66
CA ARG A 249 19.52 -2.25 21.62
C ARG A 249 18.69 -2.63 22.84
N LYS A 250 17.91 -1.70 23.39
CA LYS A 250 17.04 -1.95 24.55
C LYS A 250 15.96 -2.98 24.24
N LEU A 251 15.32 -2.88 23.07
CA LEU A 251 14.33 -3.85 22.61
C LEU A 251 14.95 -5.23 22.38
N MET A 252 16.09 -5.28 21.69
CA MET A 252 16.82 -6.54 21.48
C MET A 252 17.19 -7.20 22.81
N LYS A 253 17.74 -6.45 23.76
CA LYS A 253 18.13 -7.00 25.07
C LYS A 253 16.95 -7.44 25.92
N ALA A 254 15.77 -6.86 25.73
CA ALA A 254 14.56 -7.25 26.44
C ALA A 254 13.88 -8.50 25.84
N LEU A 255 14.17 -8.84 24.57
CA LEU A 255 13.49 -9.90 23.83
C LEU A 255 14.45 -10.99 23.32
N GLU A 256 15.74 -10.93 23.65
CA GLU A 256 16.76 -11.85 23.09
C GLU A 256 16.59 -13.30 23.52
N ASP A 257 15.93 -13.55 24.65
CA ASP A 257 15.68 -14.88 25.19
C ASP A 257 14.32 -15.46 24.79
N VAL A 258 13.50 -14.66 24.09
CA VAL A 258 12.17 -15.06 23.63
C VAL A 258 12.32 -15.95 22.39
N HIS A 259 11.74 -17.16 22.46
CA HIS A 259 11.77 -18.12 21.37
C HIS A 259 10.44 -18.87 21.24
N ALA A 260 10.18 -19.38 20.03
CA ALA A 260 9.07 -20.32 19.79
C ALA A 260 9.54 -21.73 20.16
N ALA A 261 8.87 -22.35 21.14
CA ALA A 261 9.11 -23.73 21.55
C ALA A 261 8.46 -24.72 20.57
N TYR A 262 8.91 -25.98 20.59
CA TYR A 262 8.37 -27.04 19.73
C TYR A 262 6.86 -27.29 19.88
N ASP A 263 6.24 -26.88 20.99
CA ASP A 263 4.79 -26.97 21.19
C ASP A 263 4.01 -25.79 20.61
N GLY A 264 4.67 -24.89 19.87
CA GLY A 264 4.07 -23.71 19.26
C GLY A 264 3.86 -22.54 20.23
N THR A 265 4.19 -22.72 21.51
CA THR A 265 4.15 -21.65 22.52
C THR A 265 5.38 -20.74 22.40
N VAL A 266 5.25 -19.49 22.81
CA VAL A 266 6.37 -18.55 22.89
C VAL A 266 6.77 -18.38 24.35
N ARG A 267 8.05 -18.61 24.65
CA ARG A 267 8.59 -18.61 26.02
C ARG A 267 9.87 -17.81 26.10
N ASN A 268 10.18 -17.34 27.32
CA ASN A 268 11.46 -16.74 27.65
C ASN A 268 12.48 -17.80 28.12
N ALA A 269 13.69 -17.37 28.53
CA ALA A 269 14.73 -18.29 29.02
C ALA A 269 14.30 -19.08 30.28
N ASN A 270 13.44 -18.48 31.13
CA ASN A 270 12.94 -19.10 32.35
C ASN A 270 11.76 -20.06 32.11
N GLN A 271 11.42 -20.35 30.84
CA GLN A 271 10.25 -21.16 30.45
C GLN A 271 8.90 -20.55 30.84
N GLU A 272 8.87 -19.25 31.14
CA GLU A 272 7.62 -18.52 31.36
C GLU A 272 6.90 -18.31 30.03
N LEU A 273 5.60 -18.58 30.03
CA LEU A 273 4.75 -18.50 28.86
C LEU A 273 4.41 -17.04 28.54
N ILE A 274 4.78 -16.57 27.35
CA ILE A 274 4.45 -15.22 26.83
C ILE A 274 3.22 -15.29 25.93
N GLN A 275 3.22 -16.21 24.96
CA GLN A 275 2.09 -16.42 24.05
C GLN A 275 1.77 -17.92 23.96
N LEU A 276 0.48 -18.26 23.93
CA LEU A 276 0.01 -19.64 23.73
C LEU A 276 0.35 -20.16 22.33
N ILE A 277 0.29 -19.28 21.34
CA ILE A 277 0.61 -19.56 19.95
C ILE A 277 1.38 -18.35 19.43
N TYR A 278 2.49 -18.59 18.72
CA TYR A 278 3.27 -17.52 18.09
C TYR A 278 2.39 -16.61 17.22
N GLY A 279 2.38 -15.31 17.48
CA GLY A 279 1.61 -14.35 16.69
C GLY A 279 0.08 -14.53 16.78
N GLU A 280 -0.42 -15.28 17.75
CA GLU A 280 -1.83 -15.67 17.91
C GLU A 280 -2.42 -16.50 16.74
N ASP A 281 -1.63 -16.77 15.69
CA ASP A 281 -2.03 -17.54 14.51
C ASP A 281 -1.09 -18.72 14.18
N GLY A 282 0.10 -18.77 14.76
CA GLY A 282 1.08 -19.85 14.61
C GLY A 282 1.84 -19.81 13.29
N LEU A 283 1.84 -18.67 12.60
CA LEU A 283 2.38 -18.54 11.25
C LEU A 283 3.65 -17.68 11.21
N ASP A 284 4.56 -18.01 10.31
CA ASP A 284 5.73 -17.19 10.04
C ASP A 284 5.34 -15.92 9.26
N GLY A 285 5.70 -14.76 9.79
CA GLY A 285 5.46 -13.46 9.17
C GLY A 285 6.06 -13.32 7.76
N ALA A 286 7.12 -14.05 7.44
CA ALA A 286 7.71 -14.04 6.10
C ALA A 286 6.84 -14.75 5.04
N ARG A 287 5.88 -15.59 5.45
CA ARG A 287 4.96 -16.32 4.56
C ARG A 287 3.56 -15.72 4.49
N ILE A 288 3.36 -14.57 5.13
CA ILE A 288 2.10 -13.84 5.11
C ILE A 288 2.10 -12.85 3.94
N GLU A 289 1.10 -12.95 3.07
CA GLU A 289 0.90 -12.00 1.99
C GLU A 289 -0.13 -10.94 2.39
N GLY A 290 0.27 -9.67 2.32
CA GLY A 290 -0.62 -8.55 2.54
C GLY A 290 -1.54 -8.24 1.36
N ASN A 291 -2.54 -7.41 1.61
CA ASN A 291 -3.48 -6.91 0.60
C ASN A 291 -4.39 -7.96 -0.06
N GLN A 292 -4.59 -9.13 0.57
CA GLN A 292 -5.53 -10.13 0.08
C GLN A 292 -6.97 -9.65 0.29
N LEU A 293 -7.79 -9.77 -0.76
CA LEU A 293 -9.17 -9.31 -0.74
C LEU A 293 -10.06 -10.29 0.04
N PHE A 294 -10.63 -9.83 1.16
CA PHE A 294 -11.61 -10.60 1.93
C PHE A 294 -12.98 -9.93 1.86
N SER A 295 -13.76 -10.25 0.81
CA SER A 295 -15.02 -9.54 0.53
C SER A 295 -16.22 -10.04 1.34
N LEU A 296 -16.15 -11.22 1.97
CA LEU A 296 -17.28 -11.88 2.64
C LEU A 296 -18.04 -10.96 3.62
N PRO A 297 -17.38 -10.16 4.49
CA PRO A 297 -18.07 -9.32 5.47
C PRO A 297 -18.85 -8.16 4.84
N HIS A 298 -18.42 -7.68 3.66
CA HIS A 298 -18.99 -6.50 3.01
C HIS A 298 -20.18 -6.80 2.10
N LEU A 299 -20.37 -8.06 1.70
CA LEU A 299 -21.48 -8.42 0.85
C LEU A 299 -22.81 -8.09 1.53
N SER A 300 -23.78 -7.56 0.79
CA SER A 300 -25.15 -7.40 1.24
C SER A 300 -25.85 -8.75 1.37
N ASN A 301 -26.98 -8.82 2.08
CA ASN A 301 -27.73 -10.07 2.20
C ASN A 301 -28.19 -10.58 0.83
N LYS A 302 -28.57 -9.67 -0.07
CA LYS A 302 -28.95 -10.01 -1.44
C LYS A 302 -27.77 -10.57 -2.24
N GLU A 303 -26.63 -9.87 -2.24
CA GLU A 303 -25.43 -10.36 -2.94
C GLU A 303 -24.89 -11.68 -2.39
N MET A 304 -25.09 -11.95 -1.10
CA MET A 304 -24.68 -13.22 -0.49
C MET A 304 -25.55 -14.36 -1.04
N THR A 305 -26.87 -14.18 -1.05
CA THR A 305 -27.81 -15.12 -1.67
C THR A 305 -27.48 -15.32 -3.15
N ASP A 306 -27.31 -14.23 -3.91
CA ASP A 306 -27.08 -14.30 -5.36
C ASP A 306 -25.74 -14.96 -5.74
N ARG A 307 -24.71 -14.89 -4.88
CA ARG A 307 -23.37 -15.43 -5.19
C ARG A 307 -23.09 -16.82 -4.62
N TYR A 308 -23.63 -17.15 -3.44
CA TYR A 308 -23.27 -18.39 -2.72
C TYR A 308 -24.45 -19.34 -2.52
N ARG A 309 -25.70 -18.91 -2.65
CA ARG A 309 -26.85 -19.82 -2.55
C ARG A 309 -27.10 -20.49 -3.89
N TYR A 310 -27.14 -21.82 -3.88
CA TYR A 310 -27.60 -22.60 -5.04
C TYR A 310 -29.12 -22.47 -5.23
N GLU A 311 -29.60 -22.58 -6.47
CA GLU A 311 -31.02 -22.43 -6.79
C GLU A 311 -31.82 -23.69 -6.44
N TYR A 312 -32.36 -23.72 -5.22
CA TYR A 312 -33.33 -24.72 -4.76
C TYR A 312 -34.57 -24.04 -4.17
N ASN A 313 -35.73 -24.63 -4.43
CA ASN A 313 -37.03 -24.18 -3.94
C ASN A 313 -37.19 -24.52 -2.45
N ASP A 314 -38.01 -23.75 -1.73
CA ASP A 314 -38.33 -23.99 -0.31
C ASP A 314 -39.05 -25.34 -0.08
N SER A 315 -39.58 -25.96 -1.14
CA SER A 315 -40.15 -27.31 -1.17
C SER A 315 -39.11 -28.44 -1.32
N GLY A 316 -37.80 -28.13 -1.29
CA GLY A 316 -36.74 -29.14 -1.35
C GLY A 316 -36.53 -29.74 -2.75
N SER A 317 -36.77 -28.95 -3.80
CA SER A 317 -36.51 -29.34 -5.20
C SER A 317 -35.64 -28.29 -5.89
N PHE A 318 -34.68 -28.69 -6.72
CA PHE A 318 -33.86 -27.75 -7.48
C PHE A 318 -34.70 -27.01 -8.52
N THR A 319 -34.42 -25.72 -8.71
CA THR A 319 -35.07 -24.93 -9.77
C THR A 319 -34.53 -25.36 -11.14
N SER A 320 -35.35 -25.31 -12.20
CA SER A 320 -34.96 -25.69 -13.57
C SER A 320 -33.78 -24.89 -14.17
N LYS A 321 -33.36 -23.82 -13.48
CA LYS A 321 -32.25 -22.93 -13.85
C LYS A 321 -30.90 -23.33 -13.25
N LEU A 322 -30.86 -24.31 -12.33
CA LEU A 322 -29.62 -24.77 -11.69
C LEU A 322 -28.59 -25.24 -12.74
N GLY A 323 -27.39 -24.66 -12.71
CA GLY A 323 -26.24 -25.17 -13.43
C GLY A 323 -26.29 -25.07 -14.96
N GLY A 324 -27.37 -24.52 -15.55
CA GLY A 324 -27.65 -24.66 -16.98
C GLY A 324 -26.61 -24.09 -17.95
N VAL A 325 -25.73 -23.20 -17.49
CA VAL A 325 -24.69 -22.56 -18.32
C VAL A 325 -23.27 -23.00 -17.95
N TYR A 326 -23.08 -23.61 -16.78
CA TYR A 326 -21.74 -23.83 -16.21
C TYR A 326 -21.50 -25.24 -15.63
N MET A 327 -22.51 -26.10 -15.53
CA MET A 327 -22.42 -27.43 -14.92
C MET A 327 -22.79 -28.51 -15.92
N ASP A 328 -22.07 -29.64 -15.90
CA ASP A 328 -22.36 -30.79 -16.74
C ASP A 328 -23.78 -31.35 -16.48
N PRO A 329 -24.57 -31.65 -17.54
CA PRO A 329 -25.91 -32.22 -17.40
C PRO A 329 -25.96 -33.49 -16.53
N PHE A 330 -24.94 -34.35 -16.57
CA PHE A 330 -24.89 -35.56 -15.76
C PHE A 330 -24.81 -35.25 -14.26
N VAL A 331 -23.98 -34.26 -13.90
CA VAL A 331 -23.83 -33.81 -12.50
C VAL A 331 -25.12 -33.15 -12.02
N ARG A 332 -25.76 -32.35 -12.87
CA ARG A 332 -27.06 -31.73 -12.56
C ARG A 332 -28.13 -32.78 -12.29
N ASP A 333 -28.24 -33.79 -13.14
CA ASP A 333 -29.25 -34.84 -13.00
C ASP A 333 -28.99 -35.72 -11.76
N MET A 334 -27.72 -35.92 -11.39
CA MET A 334 -27.34 -36.60 -10.14
C MET A 334 -27.78 -35.80 -8.91
N LEU A 335 -27.53 -34.49 -8.89
CA LEU A 335 -27.97 -33.60 -7.81
C LEU A 335 -29.49 -33.56 -7.69
N MET A 336 -30.21 -33.49 -8.82
CA MET A 336 -31.67 -33.44 -8.83
C MET A 336 -32.34 -34.71 -8.28
N LYS A 337 -31.68 -35.86 -8.39
CA LYS A 337 -32.21 -37.15 -7.91
C LYS A 337 -31.97 -37.36 -6.41
N ASP A 338 -30.97 -36.71 -5.83
CA ASP A 338 -30.58 -36.92 -4.44
C ASP A 338 -31.10 -35.80 -3.53
N ALA A 339 -32.04 -36.14 -2.65
CA ALA A 339 -32.57 -35.22 -1.66
C ALA A 339 -31.54 -34.85 -0.57
N HIS A 340 -30.52 -35.69 -0.35
CA HIS A 340 -29.46 -35.41 0.62
C HIS A 340 -28.56 -34.25 0.16
N SER A 341 -28.33 -34.13 -1.15
CA SER A 341 -27.56 -33.07 -1.79
C SER A 341 -28.00 -31.66 -1.36
N ILE A 342 -29.32 -31.40 -1.31
CA ILE A 342 -29.87 -30.09 -0.92
C ILE A 342 -29.51 -29.77 0.54
N ARG A 343 -29.57 -30.76 1.42
CA ARG A 343 -29.27 -30.61 2.85
C ARG A 343 -27.81 -30.20 3.07
N VAL A 344 -26.88 -30.80 2.32
CA VAL A 344 -25.44 -30.48 2.39
C VAL A 344 -25.18 -29.06 1.89
N LEU A 345 -25.78 -28.68 0.76
CA LEU A 345 -25.66 -27.33 0.19
C LEU A 345 -26.23 -26.24 1.11
N GLN A 346 -27.37 -26.52 1.75
CA GLN A 346 -27.95 -25.62 2.74
C GLN A 346 -27.04 -25.48 3.97
N SER A 347 -26.48 -26.58 4.46
CA SER A 347 -25.53 -26.55 5.58
C SER A 347 -24.29 -25.71 5.29
N GLU A 348 -23.78 -25.73 4.06
CA GLU A 348 -22.66 -24.87 3.62
C GLU A 348 -23.05 -23.39 3.65
N TYR A 349 -24.21 -23.05 3.08
CA TYR A 349 -24.69 -21.67 3.05
C TYR A 349 -24.93 -21.11 4.47
N ASP A 350 -25.48 -21.93 5.36
CA ASP A 350 -25.67 -21.57 6.77
C ASP A 350 -24.33 -21.37 7.50
N GLN A 351 -23.30 -22.14 7.15
CA GLN A 351 -21.95 -21.93 7.68
C GLN A 351 -21.37 -20.59 7.20
N LEU A 352 -21.48 -20.27 5.91
CA LEU A 352 -21.02 -18.99 5.36
C LEU A 352 -21.73 -17.79 5.99
N LEU A 353 -23.03 -17.92 6.31
CA LEU A 353 -23.79 -16.91 7.05
C LEU A 353 -23.22 -16.68 8.46
N ARG A 354 -22.96 -17.77 9.20
CA ARG A 354 -22.36 -17.71 10.54
C ARG A 354 -20.97 -17.07 10.49
N ASP A 355 -20.14 -17.47 9.53
CA ASP A 355 -18.78 -16.95 9.37
C ASP A 355 -18.78 -15.46 9.02
N ARG A 356 -19.70 -15.02 8.16
CA ARG A 356 -19.90 -13.60 7.85
C ARG A 356 -20.31 -12.81 9.08
N GLN A 357 -21.23 -13.32 9.89
CA GLN A 357 -21.67 -12.65 11.11
C GLN A 357 -20.53 -12.57 12.14
N ARG A 358 -19.81 -13.66 12.35
CA ARG A 358 -18.65 -13.70 13.25
C ARG A 358 -17.56 -12.73 12.80
N THR A 359 -17.27 -12.68 11.50
CA THR A 359 -16.23 -11.77 11.00
C THR A 359 -16.62 -10.31 11.16
N ARG A 360 -17.91 -9.97 11.03
CA ARG A 360 -18.41 -8.60 11.30
C ARG A 360 -18.32 -8.18 12.76
N GLN A 361 -18.35 -9.14 13.69
CA GLN A 361 -18.15 -8.86 15.12
C GLN A 361 -16.68 -8.59 15.44
N ILE A 362 -15.78 -9.33 14.79
CA ILE A 362 -14.33 -9.22 15.01
C ILE A 362 -13.75 -7.97 14.32
N ILE A 363 -14.19 -7.69 13.08
CA ILE A 363 -13.65 -6.61 12.26
C ILE A 363 -14.55 -5.39 12.39
N GLN A 364 -14.04 -4.32 13.00
CA GLN A 364 -14.74 -3.03 13.07
C GLN A 364 -14.90 -2.47 11.64
N MET A 365 -16.13 -2.43 11.16
CA MET A 365 -16.49 -2.07 9.77
C MET A 365 -16.50 -0.56 9.58
N GLU A 366 -15.37 0.12 9.72
CA GLU A 366 -15.33 1.59 9.58
C GLU A 366 -15.23 2.05 8.11
N GLU A 367 -14.72 1.21 7.19
CA GLU A 367 -14.65 1.56 5.76
C GLU A 367 -15.33 0.54 4.84
N LYS A 368 -16.18 1.04 3.93
CA LYS A 368 -16.86 0.27 2.86
C LYS A 368 -15.91 -0.18 1.74
N SER A 369 -14.63 0.16 1.80
CA SER A 369 -13.66 -0.18 0.77
C SER A 369 -13.04 -1.54 1.10
N LYS A 370 -13.31 -2.53 0.22
CA LYS A 370 -12.68 -3.87 0.13
C LYS A 370 -11.66 -4.17 1.23
N LEU A 371 -12.09 -4.80 2.33
CA LEU A 371 -11.18 -5.25 3.39
C LEU A 371 -10.01 -6.03 2.78
N LYS A 372 -8.82 -5.53 3.10
CA LYS A 372 -7.54 -6.12 2.75
C LYS A 372 -6.95 -6.72 4.01
N MET A 373 -6.72 -8.02 3.98
CA MET A 373 -6.11 -8.74 5.10
C MET A 373 -4.73 -9.24 4.72
N ASN A 374 -3.90 -9.41 5.74
CA ASN A 374 -2.62 -10.09 5.65
C ASN A 374 -2.90 -11.55 6.02
N LEU A 375 -2.85 -12.44 5.03
CA LEU A 375 -3.18 -13.85 5.20
C LEU A 375 -2.07 -14.72 4.61
N PRO A 376 -1.85 -15.94 5.14
CA PRO A 376 -1.01 -16.92 4.46
C PRO A 376 -1.68 -17.33 3.13
N VAL A 377 -0.88 -17.85 2.19
CA VAL A 377 -1.33 -18.51 0.96
C VAL A 377 -2.35 -17.70 0.13
N ASN A 378 -1.88 -17.09 -0.95
CA ASN A 378 -2.76 -16.35 -1.85
C ASN A 378 -3.62 -17.28 -2.72
N VAL A 379 -4.82 -17.61 -2.24
CA VAL A 379 -5.77 -18.50 -2.92
C VAL A 379 -6.17 -17.96 -4.30
N GLY A 380 -6.31 -16.65 -4.45
CA GLY A 380 -6.63 -16.02 -5.73
C GLY A 380 -5.57 -16.30 -6.79
N ARG A 381 -4.29 -16.21 -6.41
CA ARG A 381 -3.15 -16.54 -7.29
C ARG A 381 -3.10 -18.03 -7.61
N LEU A 382 -3.31 -18.90 -6.63
CA LEU A 382 -3.36 -20.36 -6.86
C LEU A 382 -4.45 -20.75 -7.86
N ILE A 383 -5.65 -20.18 -7.75
CA ILE A 383 -6.74 -20.41 -8.70
C ILE A 383 -6.33 -19.92 -10.10
N GLN A 384 -5.69 -18.76 -10.22
CA GLN A 384 -5.22 -18.25 -11.51
C GLN A 384 -4.14 -19.14 -12.14
N ASN A 385 -3.21 -19.65 -11.33
CA ASN A 385 -2.16 -20.57 -11.77
C ASN A 385 -2.74 -21.91 -12.22
N ALA A 386 -3.69 -22.46 -11.45
CA ALA A 386 -4.41 -23.68 -11.82
C ALA A 386 -5.14 -23.51 -13.16
N ARG A 387 -5.87 -22.40 -13.34
CA ARG A 387 -6.54 -22.07 -14.61
C ARG A 387 -5.58 -21.96 -15.79
N THR A 388 -4.36 -21.50 -15.55
CA THR A 388 -3.35 -21.32 -16.61
C THR A 388 -2.65 -22.63 -16.97
N THR A 389 -2.43 -23.49 -15.98
CA THR A 389 -1.75 -24.79 -16.10
C THR A 389 -2.66 -25.85 -16.71
N MET A 390 -3.93 -25.89 -16.30
CA MET A 390 -4.92 -26.89 -16.76
C MET A 390 -5.42 -26.63 -18.20
N GLY A 391 -4.97 -25.56 -18.86
CA GLY A 391 -5.18 -25.36 -20.30
C GLY A 391 -6.59 -24.92 -20.69
N GLN A 392 -7.22 -25.64 -21.63
CA GLN A 392 -8.40 -25.20 -22.37
C GLN A 392 -9.64 -25.17 -21.46
N ARG A 393 -10.35 -24.04 -21.44
CA ARG A 393 -11.58 -23.89 -20.66
C ARG A 393 -12.68 -24.73 -21.31
N SER A 394 -13.07 -25.83 -20.67
CA SER A 394 -14.41 -26.38 -20.89
C SER A 394 -15.42 -25.33 -20.45
N SER A 395 -16.45 -25.08 -21.25
CA SER A 395 -17.57 -24.20 -20.86
C SER A 395 -18.39 -24.79 -19.71
N LEU A 396 -18.32 -26.11 -19.52
CA LEU A 396 -19.04 -26.86 -18.51
C LEU A 396 -18.05 -27.49 -17.52
N SER A 397 -18.31 -27.27 -16.22
CA SER A 397 -17.59 -27.92 -15.13
C SER A 397 -18.10 -29.34 -14.93
N ASN A 398 -17.19 -30.31 -14.91
CA ASN A 398 -17.44 -31.70 -14.55
C ASN A 398 -17.38 -31.95 -13.02
N LEU A 399 -17.10 -30.92 -12.23
CA LEU A 399 -16.92 -31.05 -10.79
C LEU A 399 -18.27 -30.93 -10.06
N SER A 400 -18.60 -31.94 -9.23
CA SER A 400 -19.79 -31.91 -8.39
C SER A 400 -19.60 -30.95 -7.20
N PRO A 401 -20.57 -30.07 -6.89
CA PRO A 401 -20.56 -29.24 -5.69
C PRO A 401 -20.30 -30.03 -4.41
N LEU A 402 -20.88 -31.22 -4.26
CA LEU A 402 -20.67 -32.04 -3.06
C LEU A 402 -19.20 -32.43 -2.88
N THR A 403 -18.55 -32.84 -3.97
CA THR A 403 -17.12 -33.18 -3.94
C THR A 403 -16.25 -31.97 -3.58
N ILE A 404 -16.64 -30.75 -4.01
CA ILE A 404 -15.96 -29.51 -3.61
C ILE A 404 -16.07 -29.32 -2.10
N ILE A 405 -17.28 -29.43 -1.54
CA ILE A 405 -17.55 -29.25 -0.11
C ILE A 405 -16.73 -30.24 0.72
N ASP A 406 -16.79 -31.52 0.36
CA ASP A 406 -16.06 -32.57 1.08
C ASP A 406 -14.55 -32.37 0.98
N SER A 407 -14.04 -31.98 -0.19
CA SER A 407 -12.60 -31.69 -0.38
C SER A 407 -12.15 -30.47 0.42
N VAL A 408 -12.97 -29.42 0.50
CA VAL A 408 -12.68 -28.22 1.30
C VAL A 408 -12.68 -28.55 2.79
N ARG A 409 -13.64 -29.34 3.27
CA ARG A 409 -13.69 -29.78 4.68
C ARG A 409 -12.49 -30.66 5.02
N LYS A 410 -12.15 -31.62 4.17
CA LYS A 410 -10.95 -32.43 4.35
C LYS A 410 -9.68 -31.59 4.40
N LEU A 411 -9.56 -30.60 3.50
CA LEU A 411 -8.45 -29.65 3.53
C LEU A 411 -8.40 -28.84 4.84
N GLN A 412 -9.56 -28.41 5.37
CA GLN A 412 -9.62 -27.71 6.66
C GLN A 412 -9.14 -28.59 7.82
N GLU A 413 -9.52 -29.87 7.82
CA GLU A 413 -9.06 -30.86 8.80
C GLU A 413 -7.54 -31.10 8.69
N ASP A 414 -7.03 -31.29 7.47
CA ASP A 414 -5.60 -31.46 7.21
C ASP A 414 -4.80 -30.23 7.68
N LEU A 415 -5.31 -29.02 7.42
CA LEU A 415 -4.69 -27.77 7.88
C LEU A 415 -4.70 -27.64 9.41
N ALA A 416 -5.77 -28.09 10.09
CA ALA A 416 -5.84 -28.07 11.55
C ALA A 416 -4.79 -28.99 12.19
N GLN A 417 -4.46 -30.12 11.54
CA GLN A 417 -3.43 -31.04 11.99
C GLN A 417 -2.00 -30.46 11.87
N LEU A 418 -1.78 -29.46 11.00
CA LEU A 418 -0.45 -28.83 10.86
C LEU A 418 -0.04 -27.99 12.07
N PHE A 419 -0.94 -27.72 13.02
CA PHE A 419 -0.63 -26.98 14.23
C PHE A 419 0.10 -27.85 15.26
N PRO A 420 1.26 -27.38 15.79
CA PRO A 420 2.08 -28.16 16.74
C PRO A 420 1.31 -28.62 18.00
N SER A 421 0.33 -27.81 18.44
CA SER A 421 -0.49 -28.07 19.62
C SER A 421 -1.43 -29.28 19.47
N TYR A 422 -1.76 -29.69 18.24
CA TYR A 422 -2.71 -30.78 17.98
C TYR A 422 -2.15 -32.17 18.31
N HIS A 423 -0.83 -32.31 18.35
CA HIS A 423 -0.13 -33.61 18.50
C HIS A 423 0.55 -33.80 19.86
N LYS A 424 0.17 -32.99 20.85
CA LYS A 424 0.72 -33.05 22.21
C LYS A 424 0.06 -34.21 22.98
N GLY A 425 0.79 -35.31 23.16
CA GLY A 425 0.38 -36.37 24.09
C GLY A 425 0.41 -35.89 25.55
N TYR A 426 -0.32 -36.59 26.43
CA TYR A 426 -0.43 -36.27 27.86
C TYR A 426 0.92 -36.19 28.60
N ARG A 427 1.98 -36.79 28.05
CA ARG A 427 3.36 -36.79 28.57
C ARG A 427 4.29 -35.74 27.95
N GLY A 428 3.78 -34.82 27.12
CA GLY A 428 4.60 -33.81 26.45
C GLY A 428 5.42 -34.36 25.26
N SER A 429 5.23 -35.61 24.88
CA SER A 429 5.81 -36.23 23.68
C SER A 429 5.01 -35.85 22.43
N PHE A 430 5.68 -35.26 21.43
CA PHE A 430 5.10 -34.98 20.12
C PHE A 430 4.93 -36.29 19.33
N HIS A 431 3.70 -36.64 18.99
CA HIS A 431 3.40 -37.79 18.14
C HIS A 431 3.06 -37.34 16.72
N ASN A 432 3.96 -36.58 16.07
CA ASN A 432 3.71 -36.11 14.72
C ASN A 432 4.91 -36.40 13.81
N GLU A 433 4.78 -37.44 12.98
CA GLU A 433 5.74 -37.78 11.92
C GLU A 433 5.95 -36.60 10.94
N LEU A 434 4.94 -35.74 10.73
CA LEU A 434 5.05 -34.55 9.88
C LEU A 434 5.82 -33.39 10.54
N SER A 435 5.85 -33.34 11.88
CA SER A 435 6.62 -32.30 12.60
C SER A 435 8.13 -32.55 12.58
N HIS A 436 8.56 -33.81 12.44
CA HIS A 436 9.97 -34.17 12.26
C HIS A 436 10.58 -33.63 10.96
N GLN A 437 9.75 -33.34 9.94
CA GLN A 437 10.21 -32.75 8.67
C GLN A 437 10.33 -31.22 8.71
N ARG A 438 9.84 -30.58 9.79
CA ARG A 438 9.93 -29.12 9.99
C ARG A 438 11.20 -28.68 10.74
N VAL A 439 11.98 -29.62 11.29
CA VAL A 439 13.24 -29.35 12.01
C VAL A 439 14.42 -29.38 11.07
#